data_AF-T0YBX2-F1
#
_entry.id   AF-T0YBX2-F1
#
_cell.length_a   1.000
_cell.length_b   1.000
_cell.length_c   1.000
_cell.angle_alpha   90.00
_cell.angle_beta   90.00
_cell.angle_gamma   90.00
#
_symmetry.space_group_name_H-M   'P 1'
#
loop_
_entity.id
_entity.type
_entity.pdbx_description
1 polymer ?
#
loop_
_entity_poly.entity_id
_entity_poly.type
_entity_poly.pdbx_seq_one_letter_code
_entity_poly.pdbx_strand_id
1 'polypeptide(L)' 'MSTGPRYRVAFRRRREGKTDYRARLRLLKSDRPRAVV' A
#
# COMPACT_ATOMS: atom_id res chain seq x y z
N MET A 1 -1.54 14.33 -6.18
CA MET A 1 -0.61 15.41 -6.57
C MET A 1 0.19 15.83 -5.35
N SER A 2 1.38 16.40 -5.53
CA SER A 2 2.15 17.02 -4.44
C SER A 2 1.77 18.49 -4.34
N THR A 3 1.31 18.92 -3.17
CA THR A 3 0.90 20.32 -2.95
C THR A 3 2.08 21.20 -2.48
N GLY A 4 3.24 20.62 -2.14
CA GLY A 4 4.44 21.36 -1.75
C GLY A 4 5.57 20.45 -1.23
N PRO A 5 6.74 21.01 -0.86
CA PRO A 5 7.93 20.25 -0.50
C PRO A 5 7.77 19.39 0.77
N ARG A 6 6.84 19.74 1.66
CA ARG A 6 6.53 18.96 2.87
C ARG A 6 5.43 17.92 2.67
N TYR A 7 4.75 17.91 1.51
CA TYR A 7 3.60 17.04 1.29
C TYR A 7 4.03 15.60 1.08
N ARG A 8 3.59 14.70 1.97
CA ARG A 8 3.84 13.25 1.82
C ARG A 8 2.91 12.68 0.75
N VAL A 9 3.47 12.41 -0.42
CA VAL A 9 2.75 11.78 -1.52
C VAL A 9 2.50 10.30 -1.19
N ALA A 10 1.25 9.86 -1.29
CA ALA A 10 0.90 8.46 -1.15
C ALA A 10 1.61 7.58 -2.20
N PHE A 11 1.95 6.34 -1.82
CA PHE A 11 2.56 5.38 -2.72
C PHE A 11 1.75 5.18 -4.01
N ARG A 12 2.43 4.84 -5.12
CA ARG A 12 1.82 4.68 -6.44
C ARG A 12 0.57 3.78 -6.41
N ARG A 13 0.66 2.58 -5.84
CA ARG A 13 -0.48 1.63 -5.79
C ARG A 13 -1.63 2.11 -4.90
N ARG A 14 -1.36 2.98 -3.92
CA ARG A 14 -2.42 3.61 -3.10
C ARG A 14 -3.16 4.68 -3.91
N ARG A 15 -2.45 5.44 -4.75
CA ARG A 15 -3.05 6.42 -5.68
C ARG A 15 -3.88 5.75 -6.78
N GLU A 16 -3.43 4.58 -7.26
CA GLU A 16 -4.18 3.78 -8.24
C GLU A 16 -5.32 2.95 -7.63
N GLY A 17 -5.50 2.95 -6.30
CA GLY A 17 -6.54 2.18 -5.60
C GLY A 17 -6.32 0.66 -5.56
N LYS A 18 -5.23 0.14 -6.12
CA LYS A 18 -4.98 -1.30 -6.32
C LYS A 18 -4.49 -2.06 -5.09
N THR A 19 -4.25 -1.39 -3.97
CA THR A 19 -3.63 -2.04 -2.79
C THR A 19 -4.05 -1.40 -1.48
N ASP A 20 -4.55 -2.24 -0.58
CA ASP A 20 -4.64 -1.95 0.84
C ASP A 20 -3.34 -2.36 1.55
N TYR A 21 -2.58 -1.37 2.00
CA TYR A 21 -1.32 -1.57 2.71
C TYR A 21 -1.49 -2.08 4.14
N ARG A 22 -2.63 -1.81 4.80
CA ARG A 22 -2.90 -2.32 6.15
C ARG A 22 -3.17 -3.83 6.10
N ALA A 23 -3.98 -4.27 5.15
CA ALA A 23 -4.23 -5.69 4.90
C ALA A 23 -2.93 -6.42 4.46
N ARG A 24 -2.19 -5.84 3.50
CA ARG A 24 -0.92 -6.41 3.02
C ARG A 24 0.08 -6.65 4.15
N LEU A 25 0.22 -5.70 5.08
CA LEU A 25 1.15 -5.84 6.19
C LEU A 25 0.80 -7.05 7.08
N ARG A 26 -0.48 -7.25 7.39
CA ARG A 26 -0.93 -8.40 8.19
C ARG A 26 -0.65 -9.73 7.48
N LEU A 27 -0.90 -9.79 6.17
CA LEU A 27 -0.62 -10.98 5.36
C LEU A 27 0.88 -11.30 5.31
N LEU A 28 1.73 -10.29 5.13
CA LEU A 28 3.19 -10.50 5.12
C LEU A 28 3.71 -10.96 6.49
N LYS A 29 3.19 -10.40 7.58
CA LYS A 29 3.54 -10.81 8.94
C LYS A 29 3.18 -12.25 9.29
N SER A 30 2.32 -12.90 8.51
CA SER A 30 1.94 -14.30 8.74
C SER A 30 2.98 -15.30 8.24
N ASP A 31 3.98 -14.87 7.47
CA ASP A 31 5.01 -15.68 6.80
C ASP A 31 4.48 -16.85 5.96
N ARG A 32 3.17 -16.86 5.67
CA ARG A 32 2.52 -17.85 4.82
C ARG A 32 2.43 -17.34 3.38
N PRO A 33 2.44 -18.25 2.39
CA PRO A 33 2.18 -17.88 1.01
C PRO A 33 0.82 -17.18 0.90
N ARG A 34 0.75 -16.14 0.06
CA ARG A 34 -0.45 -15.33 -0.13
C ARG A 34 -1.19 -15.79 -1.39
N ALA A 35 -2.46 -16.15 -1.25
CA ALA A 35 -3.35 -16.29 -2.39
C ALA A 35 -3.90 -14.91 -2.77
N VAL A 36 -3.59 -14.45 -3.98
CA VAL A 36 -4.10 -13.18 -4.52
C VAL A 36 -5.20 -13.55 -5.51
N VAL A 37 -6.41 -13.00 -5.31
CA VAL A 37 -7.59 -13.19 -6.16
C VAL A 37 -7.98 -11.84 -6.77
#